data_AF-A0A353ZX11-F1
#
_entry.id   AF-A0A353ZX11-F1
#
_cell.length_a   1.000
_cell.length_b   1.000
_cell.length_c   1.000
_cell.angle_alpha   90.00
_cell.angle_beta   90.00
_cell.angle_gamma   90.00
#
_symmetry.space_group_name_H-M   'P 1'
#
loop_
_entity.id
_entity.type
_entity.pdbx_description
1 polymer ?
#
loop_
_entity_poly.entity_id
_entity_poly.type
_entity_poly.pdbx_seq_one_letter_code
_entity_poly.pdbx_strand_id
1 'polypeptide(L)'
;MSPAHPEKWPVLVVHGGVEEQLLKDCLALLAAAEESDGNPSLSEQTVVTLRAGDSAEHSLLTLALYAPDEDSDPSSGQDLAGFAVVVEEADGSGVLEIAVHPSYRNQ
;
A
#
# COMPACT_ATOMS: atom_id res chain seq x y z
N MET A 1 0.90 -16.71 -19.57
CA MET A 1 1.27 -16.09 -18.28
C MET A 1 2.79 -16.00 -18.30
N SER A 2 3.37 -14.86 -18.66
CA SER A 2 4.81 -14.67 -18.40
C SER A 2 4.99 -14.55 -16.89
N PRO A 3 6.07 -15.09 -16.31
CA PRO A 3 6.36 -14.84 -14.90
C PRO A 3 6.63 -13.34 -14.72
N ALA A 4 6.02 -12.69 -13.73
CA ALA A 4 6.58 -11.46 -13.17
C ALA A 4 8.08 -11.65 -12.98
N HIS A 5 8.85 -10.63 -13.33
CA HIS A 5 10.26 -10.52 -12.99
C HIS A 5 10.35 -9.86 -11.61
N PRO A 6 10.25 -10.60 -10.48
CA PRO A 6 10.20 -10.01 -9.14
C PRO A 6 11.42 -9.13 -8.84
N GLU A 7 12.55 -9.38 -9.51
CA GLU A 7 13.74 -8.53 -9.42
C GLU A 7 13.54 -7.06 -9.86
N LYS A 8 12.42 -6.73 -10.52
CA LYS A 8 12.15 -5.38 -11.02
C LYS A 8 11.11 -4.58 -10.22
N TRP A 9 10.50 -5.15 -9.18
CA TRP A 9 9.43 -4.47 -8.42
C TRP A 9 9.96 -3.93 -7.09
N PRO A 10 10.30 -2.62 -7.01
CA PRO A 10 10.85 -2.08 -5.77
C PRO A 10 9.79 -2.04 -4.68
N VAL A 11 10.22 -2.38 -3.46
CA VAL A 11 9.40 -2.29 -2.24
C VAL A 11 10.00 -1.22 -1.34
N LEU A 12 9.18 -0.23 -0.98
CA LEU A 12 9.48 0.73 0.06
C LEU A 12 8.89 0.22 1.38
N VAL A 13 9.73 0.18 2.42
CA VAL A 13 9.33 -0.23 3.77
C VAL A 13 9.31 1.00 4.68
N VAL A 14 8.16 1.28 5.28
CA VAL A 14 7.92 2.42 6.16
C VAL A 14 7.49 1.91 7.53
N HIS A 15 8.21 2.31 8.56
CA HIS A 15 7.84 2.09 9.96
C HIS A 15 7.21 3.36 10.52
N GLY A 16 6.11 3.23 11.24
CA GLY A 16 5.34 4.36 11.78
C GLY A 16 4.42 5.00 10.73
N GLY A 17 4.13 6.28 10.95
CA GLY A 17 3.26 7.07 10.10
C GLY A 17 3.76 7.19 8.66
N VAL A 18 2.81 7.10 7.72
CA VAL A 18 3.07 7.23 6.30
C VAL A 18 3.14 8.71 5.92
N GLU A 19 4.13 9.08 5.09
CA GLU A 19 4.24 10.44 4.57
C GLU A 19 3.02 10.83 3.73
N GLU A 20 2.70 12.13 3.67
CA GLU A 20 1.47 12.63 3.06
C GLU A 20 1.29 12.18 1.59
N GLN A 21 2.37 12.12 0.81
CA GLN A 21 2.29 11.69 -0.58
C GLN A 21 1.96 10.20 -0.71
N LEU A 22 2.66 9.33 0.03
CA LEU A 22 2.37 7.90 0.01
C LEU A 22 0.97 7.60 0.57
N LEU A 23 0.50 8.36 1.56
CA LEU A 23 -0.88 8.25 2.05
C LEU A 23 -1.89 8.56 0.93
N LYS A 24 -1.67 9.62 0.15
CA LYS A 24 -2.52 9.95 -1.02
C LYS A 24 -2.52 8.82 -2.05
N ASP A 25 -1.36 8.26 -2.33
CA ASP A 25 -1.21 7.18 -3.31
C ASP A 25 -1.93 5.90 -2.84
N CYS A 26 -1.80 5.53 -1.56
CA CYS A 26 -2.54 4.43 -0.95
C CYS A 26 -4.06 4.64 -1.04
N LEU A 27 -4.56 5.84 -0.71
CA LEU A 27 -5.99 6.15 -0.79
C LEU A 27 -6.52 6.12 -2.23
N ALA A 28 -5.75 6.59 -3.20
CA ALA A 28 -6.10 6.51 -4.61
C ALA A 28 -6.18 5.04 -5.09
N LEU A 29 -5.23 4.21 -4.67
CA LEU A 29 -5.23 2.78 -4.96
C LEU A 29 -6.46 2.08 -4.38
N LEU A 30 -6.83 2.38 -3.13
CA LEU A 30 -8.02 1.81 -2.49
C LEU A 30 -9.30 2.20 -3.23
N ALA A 31 -9.41 3.46 -3.68
CA ALA A 31 -10.56 3.91 -4.45
C ALA A 31 -10.67 3.16 -5.79
N ALA A 32 -9.55 2.97 -6.50
CA ALA A 32 -9.52 2.20 -7.74
C ALA A 32 -9.88 0.72 -7.53
N ALA A 33 -9.37 0.13 -6.43
CA ALA A 33 -9.68 -1.25 -6.08
C ALA A 33 -11.16 -1.42 -5.70
N GLU A 34 -11.74 -0.50 -4.93
CA GLU A 34 -13.15 -0.52 -4.55
C GLU A 34 -14.08 -0.34 -5.76
N GLU A 35 -13.74 0.56 -6.69
CA GLU A 35 -14.50 0.75 -7.93
C GLU A 35 -14.51 -0.54 -8.78
N SER A 36 -13.39 -1.27 -8.82
CA SER A 36 -13.26 -2.53 -9.56
C SER A 36 -13.97 -3.71 -8.86
N ASP A 37 -13.82 -3.83 -7.54
CA ASP A 37 -14.24 -5.01 -6.78
C ASP A 37 -15.66 -4.89 -6.19
N GLY A 38 -16.19 -3.67 -6.13
CA GLY A 38 -17.48 -3.37 -5.51
C GLY A 38 -17.46 -3.46 -3.98
N ASN A 39 -16.28 -3.59 -3.36
CA ASN A 39 -16.09 -3.50 -1.92
C ASN A 39 -14.72 -2.88 -1.56
N PRO A 40 -14.59 -2.23 -0.39
CA PRO A 40 -13.32 -1.72 0.09
C PRO A 40 -12.31 -2.85 0.31
N SER A 41 -11.07 -2.66 -0.13
CA SER A 41 -9.99 -3.65 0.06
C SER A 41 -9.43 -3.67 1.50
N LEU A 42 -9.62 -2.59 2.26
CA LEU A 42 -9.19 -2.47 3.65
C LEU A 42 -10.36 -2.10 4.54
N SER A 43 -10.27 -2.48 5.82
CA SER A 43 -11.19 -2.04 6.85
C SER A 43 -11.13 -0.51 7.08
N GLU A 44 -12.26 0.08 7.47
CA GLU A 44 -12.33 1.52 7.80
C GLU A 44 -11.36 1.89 8.93
N GLN A 45 -11.24 1.00 9.93
CA GLN A 45 -10.34 1.21 11.06
C GLN A 45 -8.89 1.32 10.59
N THR A 46 -8.43 0.45 9.69
CA THR A 46 -7.07 0.50 9.16
C THR A 46 -6.83 1.78 8.35
N VAL A 47 -7.81 2.24 7.58
CA VAL A 47 -7.71 3.53 6.86
C VAL A 47 -7.65 4.71 7.84
N VAL A 48 -8.38 4.65 8.96
CA VAL A 48 -8.28 5.66 10.03
C VAL A 48 -6.89 5.62 10.67
N THR A 49 -6.38 4.45 11.04
CA THR A 49 -5.04 4.31 11.63
C THR A 49 -3.95 4.81 10.69
N LEU A 50 -4.03 4.46 9.40
CA LEU A 50 -3.09 4.92 8.38
C LEU A 50 -3.06 6.46 8.27
N ARG A 51 -4.23 7.12 8.36
CA ARG A 51 -4.35 8.60 8.37
C ARG A 51 -3.86 9.23 9.67
N ALA A 52 -4.01 8.55 10.80
CA ALA A 52 -3.53 9.03 12.09
C ALA A 52 -1.99 8.96 12.20
N GLY A 53 -1.36 8.02 11.49
CA GLY A 53 0.09 7.84 11.48
C GLY A 53 0.65 7.65 12.89
N ASP A 54 1.74 8.34 13.22
CA ASP A 54 2.39 8.26 14.55
C ASP A 54 1.54 8.80 15.71
N SER A 55 0.39 9.42 15.43
CA SER A 55 -0.55 9.86 16.47
C SER A 55 -1.47 8.73 16.95
N ALA A 56 -1.44 7.56 16.31
CA ALA A 56 -2.21 6.40 16.73
C ALA A 56 -1.57 5.71 17.95
N GLU A 57 -2.38 5.05 18.78
CA GLU A 57 -1.88 4.20 19.88
C GLU A 57 -1.19 2.91 19.38
N HIS A 58 -1.31 2.61 18.08
CA HIS A 58 -0.81 1.40 17.44
C HIS A 58 0.46 1.67 16.61
N SER A 59 1.34 0.67 16.52
CA SER A 59 2.49 0.71 15.62
C SER A 59 2.07 0.33 14.20
N LEU A 60 2.67 0.98 13.21
CA LEU A 60 2.39 0.76 11.79
C LEU A 60 3.63 0.26 11.06
N LEU A 61 3.44 -0.74 10.20
CA LEU A 61 4.42 -1.13 9.19
C LEU A 61 3.72 -1.14 7.84
N THR A 62 4.14 -0.25 6.94
CA THR A 62 3.63 -0.18 5.57
C THR A 62 4.70 -0.67 4.59
N LEU A 63 4.32 -1.58 3.71
CA LEU A 63 5.13 -2.01 2.58
C LEU A 63 4.45 -1.54 1.30
N ALA A 64 5.06 -0.62 0.58
CA ALA A 64 4.56 -0.08 -0.69
C ALA A 64 5.32 -0.72 -1.86
N LEU A 65 4.59 -1.36 -2.77
CA LEU A 65 5.09 -2.00 -3.97
C LEU A 65 4.86 -1.09 -5.17
N TYR A 66 5.92 -0.78 -5.90
CA TYR A 66 5.85 0.06 -7.09
C TYR A 66 5.99 -0.77 -8.36
N ALA A 67 5.27 -0.36 -9.40
CA ALA A 67 5.38 -0.95 -10.72
C ALA A 67 6.79 -0.73 -11.30
N PRO A 68 7.35 -1.72 -12.02
CA PRO A 68 8.63 -1.57 -12.70
C PRO A 68 8.49 -0.54 -13.81
N ASP A 69 9.34 0.47 -13.79
CA ASP A 69 9.43 1.43 -14.87
C ASP A 69 10.32 0.91 -16.01
N GLU A 70 9.79 0.85 -17.23
CA GLU A 70 10.64 0.78 -18.43
C GLU A 70 10.78 2.16 -19.12
N ASP A 71 9.92 3.15 -18.79
CA ASP A 71 9.86 4.43 -19.52
C ASP A 71 9.67 5.71 -18.67
N SER A 72 9.39 5.68 -17.36
CA SER A 72 9.18 6.91 -16.58
C SER A 72 10.46 7.46 -15.94
N ASP A 73 10.57 8.79 -15.99
CA ASP A 73 11.64 9.55 -15.35
C ASP A 73 11.54 9.35 -13.83
N PRO A 74 12.64 9.11 -13.09
CA PRO A 74 12.62 8.97 -11.63
C PRO A 74 12.06 10.22 -10.90
N SER A 75 11.86 11.34 -11.60
CA SER A 75 11.16 12.52 -11.09
C SER A 75 9.63 12.53 -11.31
N SER A 76 9.09 11.62 -12.13
CA SER A 76 7.66 11.40 -12.34
C SER A 76 7.25 10.05 -11.74
N GLY A 77 7.00 10.08 -10.43
CA GLY A 77 6.32 9.07 -9.60
C GLY A 77 6.17 7.65 -10.17
N GLN A 78 6.92 6.70 -9.61
CA GLN A 78 6.64 5.28 -9.82
C GLN A 78 5.19 4.99 -9.41
N ASP A 79 4.43 4.31 -10.26
CA ASP A 79 3.03 3.97 -9.98
C ASP A 79 2.95 2.95 -8.84
N LEU A 80 2.20 3.28 -7.78
CA LEU A 80 1.94 2.36 -6.68
C LEU A 80 1.09 1.19 -7.18
N ALA A 81 1.68 0.00 -7.23
CA ALA A 81 1.03 -1.20 -7.72
C ALA A 81 0.24 -1.94 -6.63
N GLY A 82 0.69 -1.83 -5.38
CA GLY A 82 0.06 -2.43 -4.24
C GLY A 82 0.70 -1.98 -2.94
N PHE A 83 0.04 -2.22 -1.84
CA PHE A 83 0.65 -2.07 -0.53
C PHE A 83 0.08 -3.07 0.47
N ALA A 84 0.87 -3.32 1.50
CA ALA A 84 0.47 -4.06 2.68
C ALA A 84 0.67 -3.17 3.90
N VAL A 85 -0.26 -3.22 4.85
CA VAL A 85 -0.14 -2.53 6.13
C VAL A 85 -0.34 -3.52 7.27
N VAL A 86 0.57 -3.49 8.22
CA VAL A 86 0.43 -4.15 9.51
C VAL A 86 0.11 -3.09 10.54
N VAL A 87 -1.01 -3.28 11.24
CA VAL A 87 -1.34 -2.56 12.46
C VAL A 87 -0.98 -3.47 13.62
N GLU A 88 0.06 -3.10 14.37
CA GLU A 88 0.57 -3.86 15.51
C GLU A 88 -0.02 -3.35 16.82
N GLU A 89 -0.47 -4.28 17.65
CA GLU A 89 -1.00 -4.05 18.99
C GLU A 89 0.12 -4.18 20.03
N ALA A 90 -0.05 -3.51 21.17
CA ALA A 90 0.93 -3.52 22.26
C ALA A 90 1.15 -4.92 22.89
N ASP A 91 0.22 -5.84 22.70
CA ASP A 91 0.32 -7.23 23.18
C ASP A 91 1.05 -8.17 22.20
N GLY A 92 1.54 -7.64 21.08
CA GLY A 92 2.26 -8.38 20.05
C GLY A 92 1.36 -9.08 19.03
N SER A 93 0.04 -8.89 19.11
CA SER A 93 -0.88 -9.23 18.02
C SER A 93 -0.88 -8.14 16.94
N GLY A 94 -1.51 -8.41 15.81
CA GLY A 94 -1.64 -7.42 14.75
C GLY A 94 -2.51 -7.88 13.60
N VAL A 95 -2.97 -6.91 12.81
CA VAL A 95 -3.78 -7.13 11.63
C VAL A 95 -2.94 -6.76 10.40
N LEU A 96 -2.79 -7.72 9.48
CA LEU A 96 -2.21 -7.49 8.16
C LEU A 96 -3.35 -7.39 7.14
N GLU A 97 -3.41 -6.27 6.44
CA GLU A 97 -4.31 -6.09 5.31
C GLU A 97 -3.53 -5.63 4.07
N ILE A 98 -4.01 -6.00 2.89
CA ILE A 98 -3.29 -5.83 1.62
C ILE A 98 -4.26 -5.31 0.56
N ALA A 99 -3.81 -4.34 -0.22
CA ALA A 99 -4.52 -3.86 -1.40
C ALA A 99 -3.60 -3.91 -2.62
N VAL A 100 -4.13 -4.37 -3.74
CA VAL A 100 -3.42 -4.41 -5.03
C VAL A 100 -4.27 -3.68 -6.06
N HIS A 101 -3.65 -2.73 -6.75
CA HIS A 101 -4.30 -1.97 -7.80
C HIS A 101 -4.78 -2.93 -8.91
N PRO A 102 -6.02 -2.80 -9.41
CA PRO A 102 -6.61 -3.76 -10.35
C PRO A 102 -5.75 -4.07 -11.58
N SER A 103 -5.09 -3.06 -12.17
CA SER A 103 -4.26 -3.21 -13.37
C SER A 103 -3.01 -4.08 -13.19
N TYR A 104 -2.56 -4.28 -11.95
CA TYR A 104 -1.31 -5.00 -11.64
C TYR A 104 -1.57 -6.39 -11.03
N ARG A 105 -2.83 -6.84 -10.99
CA ARG A 105 -3.17 -8.18 -10.49
C ARG A 105 -2.78 -9.26 -11.50
N ASN A 106 -2.36 -10.42 -11.00
CA ASN A 106 -1.93 -11.59 -11.80
C ASN A 106 -0.72 -11.35 -12.72
N GLN A 107 0.11 -10.37 -12.38
CA GLN A 107 1.42 -10.16 -13.01
C GLN A 107 2.47 -11.05 -12.36
#